data_AF-A0A2E0AMB7-F1
#
_entry.id   AF-A0A2E0AMB7-F1
#
_cell.length_a   1.000
_cell.length_b   1.000
_cell.length_c   1.000
_cell.angle_alpha   90.00
_cell.angle_beta   90.00
_cell.angle_gamma   90.00
#
_symmetry.space_group_name_H-M   'P 1'
#
loop_
_entity.id
_entity.type
_entity.pdbx_description
1 polymer ?
#
loop_
_entity_poly.entity_id
_entity_poly.type
_entity_poly.pdbx_seq_one_letter_code
_entity_poly.pdbx_strand_id
1 'polypeptide(L)'
;MVSLSVLNPPESLKAQGSFSAENFSAKAGKLAGSFYCRNETFERSLERGLMQASVQSGIAMSELEREVDFNSDEFSQGMVVAIVDYCIDQCPQRAKQIFRDFINLP
;
A
#
# COMPACT_ATOMS: atom_id res chain seq x y z
N MET A 1 36.17 -1.39 21.03
CA MET A 1 36.08 -1.93 19.66
C MET A 1 34.74 -2.63 19.55
N VAL A 2 33.79 -2.07 18.80
CA VAL A 2 32.49 -2.71 18.56
C VAL A 2 32.64 -3.55 17.30
N SER A 3 32.42 -4.85 17.43
CA SER A 3 32.54 -5.81 16.34
C SER A 3 31.44 -5.54 15.30
N LEU A 4 31.83 -5.15 14.09
CA LEU A 4 31.00 -5.16 12.89
C LEU A 4 30.85 -6.61 12.44
N SER A 5 30.04 -7.38 13.17
CA SER A 5 29.57 -8.68 12.70
C SER A 5 28.58 -8.40 11.58
N VAL A 6 29.12 -8.39 10.35
CA VAL A 6 28.52 -8.83 9.09
C VAL A 6 26.99 -8.79 9.12
N LEU A 7 26.44 -7.68 8.61
CA LEU A 7 25.08 -7.61 8.10
C LEU A 7 24.90 -8.77 7.12
N ASN A 8 24.30 -9.87 7.59
CA ASN A 8 23.62 -10.76 6.68
C ASN A 8 22.61 -9.90 5.90
N PRO A 9 22.56 -9.97 4.56
CA PRO A 9 21.48 -9.32 3.84
C PRO A 9 20.16 -9.81 4.46
N PRO A 10 19.17 -8.93 4.70
CA PRO A 10 17.86 -9.39 5.13
C PRO A 10 17.41 -10.47 4.15
N GLU A 11 17.17 -11.67 4.66
CA GLU A 11 16.56 -12.74 3.87
C GLU A 11 15.30 -12.15 3.24
N SER A 12 15.11 -12.33 1.93
CA SER A 12 13.95 -11.80 1.19
C SER A 12 12.66 -12.02 1.99
N LEU A 13 11.72 -11.07 1.97
CA LEU A 13 10.43 -11.22 2.67
C LEU A 13 9.69 -12.51 2.26
N LYS A 14 9.93 -12.97 1.02
CA LYS A 14 9.49 -14.28 0.51
C LYS A 14 10.11 -15.48 1.23
N ALA A 15 11.37 -15.39 1.65
CA ALA A 15 12.07 -16.41 2.44
C ALA A 15 11.57 -16.49 3.89
N GLN A 16 10.96 -15.41 4.43
CA GLN A 16 10.24 -15.43 5.70
C GLN A 16 8.78 -15.93 5.59
N GLY A 17 8.35 -16.38 4.41
CA GLY A 17 7.12 -17.16 4.19
C GLY A 17 5.78 -16.46 4.46
N SER A 18 5.76 -15.18 4.84
CA SER A 18 4.55 -14.48 5.29
C SER A 18 4.16 -13.25 4.46
N PHE A 19 5.06 -12.76 3.60
CA PHE A 19 4.79 -11.57 2.79
C PHE A 19 4.17 -11.91 1.44
N SER A 20 3.04 -11.27 1.13
CA SER A 20 2.40 -11.29 -0.17
C SER A 20 2.17 -9.85 -0.64
N ALA A 21 2.70 -9.52 -1.81
CA ALA A 21 2.49 -8.21 -2.43
C ALA A 21 1.01 -7.92 -2.69
N GLU A 22 0.22 -8.96 -3.01
CA GLU A 22 -1.24 -8.89 -3.17
C GLU A 22 -1.93 -8.55 -1.84
N ASN A 23 -1.57 -9.25 -0.76
CA ASN A 23 -2.13 -8.95 0.56
C ASN A 23 -1.72 -7.56 1.05
N PHE A 24 -0.50 -7.15 0.74
CA PHE A 24 -0.01 -5.82 1.07
C PHE A 24 -0.74 -4.74 0.28
N SER A 25 -0.90 -4.89 -1.04
CA SER A 25 -1.59 -3.91 -1.89
C SER A 25 -3.05 -3.76 -1.48
N ALA A 26 -3.75 -4.87 -1.20
CA ALA A 26 -5.12 -4.84 -0.70
C ALA A 26 -5.23 -4.15 0.67
N LYS A 27 -4.28 -4.38 1.58
CA LYS A 27 -4.23 -3.71 2.89
C LYS A 27 -3.97 -2.21 2.73
N ALA A 28 -3.00 -1.83 1.89
CA ALA A 28 -2.69 -0.44 1.60
C ALA A 28 -3.89 0.29 0.97
N GLY A 29 -4.59 -0.35 0.03
CA GLY A 29 -5.79 0.19 -0.60
C GLY A 29 -6.94 0.42 0.39
N LYS A 30 -7.19 -0.52 1.33
CA LYS A 30 -8.19 -0.33 2.40
C LYS A 30 -7.85 0.85 3.32
N LEU A 31 -6.58 0.97 3.71
CA LEU A 31 -6.12 2.07 4.55
C LEU A 31 -6.23 3.40 3.81
N ALA A 32 -5.83 3.43 2.53
CA ALA A 32 -6.00 4.59 1.66
C ALA A 32 -7.48 4.98 1.54
N GLY A 33 -8.40 4.02 1.35
CA GLY A 33 -9.84 4.27 1.34
C GLY A 33 -10.35 4.90 2.63
N SER A 34 -9.80 4.50 3.77
CA SER A 34 -10.16 5.09 5.07
C SER A 34 -9.74 6.56 5.19
N PHE A 35 -8.58 6.94 4.65
CA PHE A 35 -8.15 8.34 4.58
C PHE A 35 -8.93 9.11 3.54
N TYR A 36 -9.16 8.50 2.38
CA TYR A 36 -9.94 9.10 1.33
C TYR A 36 -11.31 9.45 1.88
N CYS A 37 -12.07 8.52 2.47
CA CYS A 37 -13.38 8.79 3.09
C CYS A 37 -13.39 9.93 4.14
N ARG A 38 -12.24 10.33 4.70
CA ARG A 38 -12.09 11.43 5.68
C ARG A 38 -11.77 12.80 5.05
N ASN A 39 -12.08 13.00 3.77
CA ASN A 39 -11.83 14.24 3.02
C ASN A 39 -10.36 14.55 2.72
N GLU A 40 -9.52 13.52 2.67
CA GLU A 40 -8.19 13.66 2.07
C GLU A 40 -8.25 13.54 0.55
N THR A 41 -7.25 14.15 -0.12
CA THR A 41 -7.06 14.02 -1.57
C THR A 41 -6.69 12.58 -1.90
N PHE A 42 -6.97 12.17 -3.14
CA PHE A 42 -6.71 10.81 -3.58
C PHE A 42 -5.23 10.42 -3.43
N GLU A 43 -4.32 11.23 -3.97
CA GLU A 43 -2.86 11.04 -3.89
C GLU A 43 -2.36 10.91 -2.44
N ARG A 44 -2.73 11.86 -1.57
CA ARG A 44 -2.34 11.82 -0.15
C ARG A 44 -2.90 10.59 0.56
N SER A 45 -4.08 10.14 0.18
CA SER A 45 -4.69 8.93 0.74
C SER A 45 -3.90 7.68 0.35
N LEU A 46 -3.46 7.58 -0.91
CA LEU A 46 -2.60 6.49 -1.37
C LEU A 46 -1.27 6.47 -0.62
N GLU A 47 -0.56 7.60 -0.55
CA GLU A 47 0.71 7.73 0.17
C GLU A 47 0.59 7.28 1.63
N ARG A 48 -0.43 7.79 2.33
CA ARG A 48 -0.66 7.44 3.74
C ARG A 48 -1.10 5.99 3.92
N GLY A 49 -1.88 5.45 2.99
CA GLY A 49 -2.29 4.05 2.99
C GLY A 49 -1.07 3.13 2.87
N LEU A 50 -0.15 3.43 1.96
CA LEU A 50 1.13 2.71 1.79
C LEU A 50 2.00 2.81 3.03
N MET A 51 2.21 4.02 3.55
CA MET A 51 3.03 4.24 4.74
C MET A 51 2.45 3.47 5.95
N GLN A 52 1.14 3.55 6.17
CA GLN A 52 0.52 2.87 7.29
C GLN A 52 0.50 1.34 7.11
N ALA A 53 0.35 0.83 5.88
CA ALA A 53 0.46 -0.60 5.59
C ALA A 53 1.88 -1.12 5.90
N SER A 54 2.92 -0.37 5.51
CA SER A 54 4.32 -0.67 5.84
C SER A 54 4.54 -0.75 7.34
N VAL A 55 4.11 0.28 8.08
CA VAL A 55 4.22 0.32 9.55
C VAL A 55 3.51 -0.87 10.19
N GLN A 56 2.27 -1.17 9.76
CA GLN A 56 1.49 -2.27 10.33
C GLN A 56 2.01 -3.66 9.96
N SER A 57 2.79 -3.77 8.88
CA SER A 57 3.41 -5.04 8.48
C SER A 57 4.78 -5.23 9.13
N GLY A 58 5.33 -4.19 9.79
CA GLY A 58 6.66 -4.24 10.39
C GLY A 58 7.80 -4.27 9.37
N ILE A 59 7.50 -3.93 8.11
CA ILE A 59 8.43 -4.03 6.98
C ILE A 59 8.92 -2.62 6.65
N ALA A 60 10.25 -2.45 6.65
CA ALA A 60 10.87 -1.19 6.27
C ALA A 60 10.60 -0.85 4.80
N MET A 61 10.49 0.43 4.45
CA MET A 61 10.20 0.82 3.06
C MET A 61 11.26 0.37 2.06
N SER A 62 12.53 0.44 2.45
CA SER A 62 13.64 -0.05 1.63
C SER A 62 13.61 -1.55 1.36
N GLU A 63 12.91 -2.32 2.20
CA GLU A 63 12.73 -3.76 2.02
C GLU A 63 11.51 -4.04 1.14
N LEU A 64 10.43 -3.26 1.33
CA LEU A 64 9.25 -3.26 0.47
C LEU A 64 9.60 -2.93 -0.99
N GLU A 65 10.46 -1.93 -1.23
CA GLU A 65 10.96 -1.56 -2.57
C GLU A 65 11.74 -2.67 -3.29
N ARG A 66 12.26 -3.67 -2.56
CA ARG A 66 12.96 -4.82 -3.15
C ARG A 66 12.03 -5.96 -3.52
N GLU A 67 10.91 -6.08 -2.79
CA GLU A 67 10.04 -7.25 -2.80
C GLU A 67 8.71 -6.98 -3.51
N VAL A 68 8.34 -5.70 -3.64
CA VAL A 68 7.16 -5.22 -4.34
C VAL A 68 7.59 -4.43 -5.56
N ASP A 69 7.13 -4.89 -6.72
CA ASP A 69 7.11 -4.05 -7.91
C ASP A 69 5.88 -3.13 -7.83
N PHE A 70 6.10 -1.91 -7.33
CA PHE A 70 5.06 -0.89 -7.22
C PHE A 70 4.51 -0.44 -8.58
N ASN A 71 5.22 -0.72 -9.67
CA ASN A 71 4.78 -0.40 -11.03
C ASN A 71 4.06 -1.59 -11.69
N SER A 72 3.96 -2.74 -11.03
CA SER A 72 3.22 -3.88 -11.56
C SER A 72 1.72 -3.60 -11.60
N ASP A 73 1.08 -4.13 -12.64
CA ASP A 73 -0.37 -4.06 -12.80
C ASP A 73 -1.07 -4.78 -11.65
N GLU A 74 -0.54 -5.92 -11.18
CA GLU A 74 -1.13 -6.68 -10.09
C GLU A 74 -1.13 -5.89 -8.77
N PHE A 75 -0.02 -5.20 -8.46
CA PHE A 75 0.04 -4.34 -7.28
C PHE A 75 -0.96 -3.20 -7.38
N SER A 76 -0.94 -2.50 -8.51
CA SER A 76 -1.80 -1.34 -8.77
C SER A 76 -3.27 -1.73 -8.72
N GLN A 77 -3.66 -2.84 -9.37
CA GLN A 77 -5.03 -3.36 -9.36
C GLN A 77 -5.47 -3.74 -7.95
N GLY A 78 -4.64 -4.46 -7.18
CA GLY A 78 -4.98 -4.82 -5.80
C GLY A 78 -5.24 -3.61 -4.92
N MET A 79 -4.46 -2.53 -5.11
CA MET A 79 -4.66 -1.28 -4.39
C MET A 79 -5.93 -0.55 -4.84
N VAL A 80 -6.17 -0.44 -6.16
CA VAL A 80 -7.35 0.22 -6.77
C VAL A 80 -8.65 -0.48 -6.35
N VAL A 81 -8.71 -1.80 -6.46
CA VAL A 81 -9.90 -2.58 -6.10
C VAL A 81 -10.20 -2.37 -4.61
N ALA A 82 -9.19 -2.49 -3.75
CA ALA A 82 -9.38 -2.35 -2.32
C ALA A 82 -9.81 -0.94 -1.87
N ILE A 83 -9.30 0.13 -2.49
CA ILE A 83 -9.75 1.50 -2.18
C ILE A 83 -11.19 1.73 -2.66
N VAL A 84 -11.54 1.25 -3.85
CA VAL A 84 -12.89 1.40 -4.41
C VAL A 84 -13.89 0.63 -3.58
N ASP A 85 -13.63 -0.65 -3.28
CA ASP A 85 -14.50 -1.49 -2.46
C ASP A 85 -14.73 -0.86 -1.08
N TYR A 86 -13.65 -0.42 -0.42
CA TYR A 86 -13.76 0.25 0.88
C TYR A 86 -14.64 1.49 0.79
N CYS A 87 -14.47 2.32 -0.23
CA CYS A 87 -15.23 3.55 -0.36
C CYS A 87 -16.69 3.31 -0.77
N ILE A 88 -16.98 2.28 -1.55
CA ILE A 88 -18.37 1.87 -1.86
C ILE A 88 -19.11 1.54 -0.56
N ASP A 89 -18.47 0.75 0.31
CA ASP A 89 -19.09 0.30 1.56
C ASP A 89 -19.18 1.41 2.61
N GLN A 90 -18.12 2.22 2.76
CA GLN A 90 -17.97 3.13 3.90
C GLN A 90 -18.34 4.59 3.57
N CYS A 91 -18.20 5.02 2.32
CA CYS A 91 -18.49 6.39 1.91
C CYS A 91 -19.01 6.47 0.46
N PRO A 92 -20.19 5.88 0.15
CA PRO A 92 -20.67 5.69 -1.21
C PRO A 92 -20.84 6.98 -2.02
N GLN A 93 -21.07 8.11 -1.35
CA GLN A 93 -21.13 9.43 -1.99
C GLN A 93 -19.81 9.84 -2.64
N ARG A 94 -18.69 9.38 -2.07
CA ARG A 94 -17.34 9.67 -2.55
C ARG A 94 -16.77 8.59 -3.45
N ALA A 95 -17.25 7.36 -3.36
CA ALA A 95 -16.85 6.27 -4.27
C ALA A 95 -17.00 6.65 -5.76
N LYS A 96 -18.06 7.40 -6.10
CA LYS A 96 -18.28 7.90 -7.47
C LYS A 96 -17.20 8.87 -7.95
N GLN A 97 -16.51 9.55 -7.03
CA GLN A 97 -15.50 10.55 -7.34
C GLN A 97 -14.12 9.94 -7.56
N ILE A 98 -13.86 8.76 -7.00
CA ILE A 98 -12.59 8.03 -7.14
C ILE A 98 -12.22 7.82 -8.60
N PHE A 99 -13.16 7.40 -9.45
CA PHE A 99 -12.88 7.23 -10.89
C PHE A 99 -12.43 8.52 -11.57
N ARG A 100 -12.97 9.68 -11.17
CA ARG A 100 -12.53 10.97 -11.69
C ARG A 100 -11.15 11.33 -11.17
N ASP A 101 -10.88 11.05 -9.91
CA ASP A 101 -9.60 11.37 -9.29
C ASP A 101 -8.47 10.48 -9.87
N PHE A 102 -8.75 9.21 -10.20
CA PHE A 102 -7.81 8.32 -10.88
C PHE A 102 -7.39 8.82 -12.27
N ILE A 103 -8.35 9.26 -13.08
CA ILE A 103 -8.08 9.70 -14.47
C ILE A 103 -7.31 11.04 -14.49
N ASN A 104 -7.41 11.81 -13.42
CA ASN A 104 -6.75 13.11 -13.29
C ASN A 104 -5.42 13.06 -12.52
N LEU A 105 -4.91 11.87 -12.20
CA LEU A 105 -3.53 11.75 -11.72
C LEU A 105 -2.57 12.13 -12.87
N PRO A 106 -1.61 13.05 -12.63
CA PRO A 106 -0.67 13.52 -13.65
C PRO A 106 0.30 12.44 -14.13
#